data_AF-A0A8T2SPW7-F1
#
_entry.id   AF-A0A8T2SPW7-F1
#
_cell.length_a   1.000
_cell.length_b   1.000
_cell.length_c   1.000
_cell.angle_alpha   90.00
_cell.angle_beta   90.00
_cell.angle_gamma   90.00
#
_symmetry.space_group_name_H-M   'P 1'
#
loop_
_entity.id
_entity.type
_entity.pdbx_description
1 polymer ?
#
loop_
_entity_poly.entity_id
_entity_poly.type
_entity_poly.pdbx_seq_one_letter_code
_entity_poly.pdbx_strand_id
1 'polypeptide(L)'
;MTEEDFIKNNRGINGGQDLPREVLSELYHSIVRNEIKISYDNSSGIVEMTPSRWVGLIYRSQKSSPYIKCDYRPFLDRDMFAIISGPTIAAISAGVFLCSYRVTLLELKVQ
;
A
#
# COMPACT_ATOMS: atom_id res chain seq x y z
N MET A 1 -20.44 17.61 -6.42
CA MET A 1 -20.43 17.64 -4.94
C MET A 1 -20.08 19.05 -4.53
N THR A 2 -20.93 19.71 -3.74
CA THR A 2 -20.63 21.05 -3.21
C THR A 2 -19.67 20.96 -2.01
N GLU A 3 -19.06 22.08 -1.63
CA GLU A 3 -18.23 22.15 -0.42
C GLU A 3 -19.01 21.71 0.83
N GLU A 4 -20.28 22.11 0.95
CA GLU A 4 -21.11 21.76 2.09
C GLU A 4 -21.49 20.28 2.11
N ASP A 5 -21.67 19.67 0.93
CA ASP A 5 -21.84 18.22 0.83
C ASP A 5 -20.57 17.48 1.25
N PHE A 6 -19.40 18.01 0.88
CA PHE A 6 -18.11 17.45 1.29
C PHE A 6 -17.91 17.52 2.81
N ILE A 7 -18.23 18.65 3.43
CA ILE A 7 -18.14 18.82 4.89
C ILE A 7 -19.13 17.89 5.61
N LYS A 8 -20.37 17.79 5.12
CA LYS A 8 -21.38 16.89 5.69
C LYS A 8 -20.96 15.41 5.59
N ASN A 9 -20.36 15.00 4.48
CA ASN A 9 -19.87 13.63 4.30
C ASN A 9 -18.73 13.27 5.26
N ASN A 10 -17.98 14.25 5.77
CA ASN A 10 -16.82 14.03 6.64
C ASN A 10 -17.13 14.27 8.13
N ARG A 11 -18.40 14.25 8.54
CA ARG A 11 -18.77 14.37 9.96
C ARG A 11 -18.42 13.11 10.75
N GLY A 12 -17.97 13.28 11.99
CA GLY A 12 -17.66 12.21 12.92
C GLY A 12 -16.39 11.40 12.62
N ILE A 13 -15.62 11.76 11.58
CA ILE A 13 -14.46 10.97 11.17
C ILE A 13 -13.25 11.13 12.11
N ASN A 14 -13.24 12.17 12.94
CA ASN A 14 -12.18 12.42 13.93
C ASN A 14 -12.50 11.70 15.25
N GLY A 15 -12.51 10.36 15.22
CA GLY A 15 -12.82 9.55 16.41
C GLY A 15 -14.22 9.78 16.98
N GLY A 16 -15.20 10.05 16.10
CA GLY A 16 -16.57 10.40 16.49
C GLY A 16 -16.84 11.90 16.57
N GLN A 17 -15.81 12.75 16.43
CA GLN A 17 -15.94 14.21 16.33
C GLN A 17 -15.79 14.71 14.89
N ASP A 18 -16.22 15.94 14.65
CA ASP A 18 -16.03 16.63 13.38
C ASP A 18 -14.62 17.24 13.30
N LEU A 19 -14.05 17.25 12.09
CA LEU A 19 -12.85 18.03 11.80
C LEU A 19 -13.20 19.54 11.71
N PRO A 20 -12.24 20.45 11.99
CA PRO A 20 -12.44 21.88 11.79
C PRO A 20 -12.88 22.19 10.35
N ARG A 21 -13.91 23.04 10.21
CA ARG A 21 -14.52 23.37 8.93
C ARG A 21 -13.52 24.02 7.97
N GLU A 22 -12.63 24.85 8.52
CA GLU A 22 -11.61 25.60 7.79
C GLU A 22 -10.64 24.64 7.09
N VAL A 23 -10.24 23.56 7.77
CA VAL A 23 -9.35 22.53 7.21
C VAL A 23 -10.03 21.79 6.05
N LEU A 24 -11.30 21.42 6.21
CA LEU A 24 -12.07 20.74 5.17
C LEU A 24 -12.35 21.65 3.96
N SER A 25 -12.62 22.93 4.20
CA SER A 25 -12.83 23.95 3.17
C SER A 25 -11.57 24.20 2.36
N GLU A 26 -10.43 24.40 3.04
CA GLU A 26 -9.12 24.56 2.39
C GLU A 26 -8.76 23.32 1.55
N LEU A 27 -8.96 22.13 2.12
CA LEU A 27 -8.72 20.87 1.43
C LEU A 27 -9.63 20.72 0.19
N TYR A 28 -10.92 21.03 0.32
CA TYR A 28 -11.86 21.01 -0.80
C TYR A 28 -11.40 21.94 -1.94
N HIS A 29 -11.08 23.19 -1.63
CA HIS A 29 -10.59 24.14 -2.62
C HIS A 29 -9.21 23.77 -3.19
N SER A 30 -8.36 23.11 -2.43
CA SER A 30 -7.08 22.59 -2.92
C SER A 30 -7.31 21.47 -3.94
N ILE A 31 -8.21 20.53 -3.66
CA ILE A 31 -8.51 19.41 -4.57
C ILE A 31 -9.22 19.92 -5.84
N VAL A 32 -10.13 20.87 -5.71
CA VAL A 32 -10.84 21.46 -6.87
C VAL A 32 -9.88 22.25 -7.77
N ARG A 33 -8.91 22.97 -7.19
CA ARG A 33 -7.92 23.75 -7.97
C ARG A 33 -6.79 22.89 -8.51
N ASN A 34 -6.33 21.93 -7.74
CA ASN A 34 -5.23 21.05 -8.06
C ASN A 34 -5.73 19.61 -8.05
N GLU A 35 -6.29 19.20 -9.19
CA GLU A 35 -6.77 17.84 -9.38
C GLU A 35 -5.67 16.80 -9.12
N ILE A 36 -6.04 15.68 -8.52
CA ILE A 36 -5.12 14.58 -8.30
C ILE A 36 -4.88 13.90 -9.65
N LYS A 37 -3.72 14.16 -10.25
CA LYS A 37 -3.30 13.53 -11.50
C LYS A 37 -2.80 12.13 -11.22
N ILE A 38 -3.60 11.14 -11.59
CA ILE A 38 -3.18 9.73 -11.58
C ILE A 38 -2.35 9.51 -12.86
N SER A 39 -1.03 9.54 -12.72
CA SER A 39 -0.12 9.22 -13.83
C SER A 39 0.05 7.72 -13.92
N TYR A 40 -0.36 7.13 -15.05
CA TYR A 40 -0.21 5.70 -15.34
C TYR A 40 1.13 5.39 -16.02
N ASP A 41 2.19 6.15 -15.73
CA ASP A 41 3.48 5.86 -16.34
C ASP A 41 3.91 4.44 -15.91
N ASN A 42 4.21 3.62 -16.91
CA ASN A 42 4.25 2.16 -16.86
C ASN A 42 5.43 1.62 -16.02
N SER A 43 6.11 2.46 -15.23
CA SER A 43 7.28 2.11 -14.44
C SER A 43 6.96 1.68 -12.99
N SER A 44 5.75 1.89 -12.48
CA SER A 44 5.40 1.59 -11.08
C SER A 44 4.31 0.52 -10.88
N GLY A 45 4.05 -0.32 -11.88
CA GLY A 45 3.18 -1.50 -11.72
C GLY A 45 1.69 -1.22 -11.44
N ILE A 46 1.27 0.05 -11.42
CA ILE A 46 -0.14 0.42 -11.28
C ILE A 46 -0.77 0.34 -12.65
N VAL A 47 -1.45 -0.78 -12.88
CA VAL A 47 -2.20 -1.06 -14.10
C VAL A 47 -3.32 -0.03 -14.25
N GLU A 48 -3.32 0.72 -15.36
CA GLU A 48 -4.41 1.62 -15.72
C GLU A 48 -5.76 0.89 -15.65
N MET A 49 -6.62 1.36 -14.75
CA MET A 49 -7.93 0.77 -14.45
C MET A 49 -9.00 1.35 -15.38
N THR A 50 -8.88 1.00 -16.66
CA THR A 50 -9.90 1.34 -17.66
C THR A 50 -11.27 0.73 -17.30
N PRO A 51 -12.39 1.28 -17.77
CA PRO A 51 -13.72 0.76 -17.44
C PRO A 51 -13.90 -0.72 -17.78
N SER A 52 -13.35 -1.18 -18.91
CA SER A 52 -13.39 -2.58 -19.32
C SER A 52 -12.55 -3.49 -18.41
N ARG A 53 -11.39 -3.01 -17.94
CA ARG A 53 -10.60 -3.71 -16.92
C ARG A 53 -11.31 -3.81 -15.58
N TRP A 54 -12.01 -2.75 -15.17
CA TRP A 54 -12.84 -2.75 -13.97
C TRP A 54 -13.94 -3.80 -14.04
N VAL A 55 -14.69 -3.86 -15.15
CA VAL A 55 -15.72 -4.90 -15.36
C VAL A 55 -15.10 -6.29 -15.32
N GLY A 56 -13.95 -6.50 -15.95
CA GLY A 56 -13.22 -7.76 -15.90
C GLY A 56 -12.75 -8.14 -14.49
N LEU A 57 -12.31 -7.16 -13.69
CA LEU A 57 -11.92 -7.35 -12.29
C LEU A 57 -13.12 -7.77 -11.44
N ILE A 58 -14.25 -7.07 -11.55
CA ILE A 58 -15.50 -7.37 -10.82
C ILE A 58 -16.02 -8.75 -11.18
N TYR A 59 -15.95 -9.14 -12.46
CA TYR A 59 -16.31 -10.49 -12.86
C TYR A 59 -15.40 -11.57 -12.25
N ARG A 60 -14.08 -11.30 -12.18
CA ARG A 60 -13.11 -12.23 -11.58
C ARG A 60 -13.25 -12.33 -10.07
N SER A 61 -13.58 -11.25 -9.38
CA SER A 61 -13.78 -11.25 -7.92
C SER A 61 -14.98 -12.10 -7.50
N GLN A 62 -15.99 -12.27 -8.36
CA GLN A 62 -17.08 -13.22 -8.08
C GLN A 62 -16.60 -14.68 -8.02
N LYS A 63 -15.49 -14.99 -8.68
CA LYS A 63 -14.88 -16.33 -8.70
C LYS A 63 -13.69 -16.46 -7.74
N SER A 64 -13.31 -15.39 -7.04
CA SER A 64 -12.21 -15.47 -6.08
C SER A 64 -12.63 -16.28 -4.87
N SER A 65 -11.68 -17.03 -4.30
CA SER A 65 -11.87 -17.78 -3.06
C SER A 65 -12.47 -16.86 -1.97
N PRO A 66 -13.40 -17.36 -1.14
CA PRO A 66 -13.92 -16.60 -0.02
C PRO A 66 -12.77 -16.01 0.81
N TYR A 67 -12.92 -14.75 1.20
CA TYR A 67 -11.95 -14.12 2.09
C TYR A 67 -11.90 -14.93 3.39
N ILE A 68 -10.72 -15.44 3.74
CA ILE A 68 -10.54 -16.13 5.00
C ILE A 68 -10.61 -15.06 6.09
N LYS A 69 -11.74 -15.01 6.80
CA LYS A 69 -11.88 -14.17 7.98
C LYS A 69 -11.04 -14.80 9.09
N CYS A 70 -9.80 -14.34 9.22
CA CYS A 70 -8.96 -14.71 10.35
C CYS A 70 -9.49 -14.00 11.59
N ASP A 71 -9.95 -14.76 12.59
CA ASP A 71 -10.10 -14.21 13.93
C ASP A 71 -8.71 -13.75 14.39
N TYR A 72 -8.60 -12.51 14.86
CA TYR A 72 -7.38 -11.92 15.41
C TYR A 72 -7.02 -12.64 16.72
N ARG A 73 -6.59 -13.90 16.63
CA ARG A 73 -6.03 -14.62 17.76
C ARG A 73 -4.54 -14.31 17.76
N PRO A 74 -3.97 -13.83 18.89
CA PRO A 74 -2.56 -13.45 19.00
C PRO A 74 -1.56 -14.60 18.75
N PHE A 75 -2.06 -15.81 18.48
CA PHE A 75 -1.27 -16.99 18.16
C PHE A 75 -0.88 -17.09 16.68
N LEU A 76 -1.72 -16.58 15.76
CA LEU A 76 -1.43 -16.61 14.32
C LEU A 76 -0.20 -15.75 13.98
N ASP A 77 -0.08 -14.58 14.60
CA ASP A 77 1.05 -13.66 14.36
C ASP A 77 2.38 -14.27 14.80
N ARG A 78 2.39 -14.97 15.95
CA ARG A 78 3.59 -15.62 16.49
C ARG A 78 4.05 -16.77 15.59
N ASP A 79 3.12 -17.61 15.15
CA ASP A 79 3.44 -18.77 14.31
C ASP A 79 3.82 -18.32 12.89
N MET A 80 3.13 -17.33 12.32
CA MET A 80 3.51 -16.73 11.03
C MET A 80 4.88 -16.05 11.10
N PHE A 81 5.17 -15.29 12.16
CA PHE A 81 6.49 -14.69 12.35
C PHE A 81 7.58 -15.75 12.47
N ALA A 82 7.34 -16.82 13.23
CA ALA A 82 8.29 -17.93 13.36
C ALA A 82 8.57 -18.63 12.02
N ILE A 83 7.53 -18.84 11.19
CA ILE A 83 7.65 -19.47 9.87
C ILE A 83 8.42 -18.57 8.89
N ILE A 84 8.15 -17.27 8.88
CA ILE A 84 8.67 -16.34 7.86
C ILE A 84 10.04 -15.75 8.25
N SER A 85 10.31 -15.54 9.53
CA SER A 85 11.52 -14.83 9.98
C SER A 85 12.82 -15.55 9.63
N GLY A 86 12.89 -16.88 9.79
CA GLY A 86 14.09 -17.67 9.49
C GLY A 86 14.56 -17.52 8.02
N PRO A 87 13.73 -17.88 7.03
CA PRO A 87 14.05 -17.71 5.61
C PRO A 87 14.35 -16.25 5.23
N THR A 88 13.65 -15.28 5.82
CA THR A 88 13.86 -13.85 5.54
C THR A 88 15.22 -13.38 6.04
N ILE A 89 15.58 -13.72 7.28
CA ILE A 89 16.89 -13.38 7.86
C ILE A 89 18.02 -14.06 7.08
N ALA A 90 17.84 -15.32 6.67
CA ALA A 90 18.83 -16.05 5.87
C ALA A 90 19.03 -15.42 4.47
N ALA A 91 17.96 -14.97 3.81
CA ALA A 91 18.05 -14.31 2.52
C ALA A 91 18.75 -12.95 2.61
N ILE A 92 18.42 -12.14 3.63
CA ILE A 92 19.08 -10.85 3.88
C ILE A 92 20.55 -11.07 4.24
N SER A 93 20.85 -12.01 5.14
CA SER A 93 22.21 -12.30 5.58
C SER A 93 23.06 -12.84 4.43
N ALA A 94 22.51 -13.72 3.59
CA ALA A 94 23.19 -14.21 2.39
C ALA A 94 23.42 -13.07 1.38
N GLY A 95 22.47 -12.14 1.22
CA GLY A 95 22.65 -10.96 0.38
C GLY A 95 23.78 -10.04 0.89
N VAL A 96 23.85 -9.80 2.21
CA VAL A 96 24.92 -9.02 2.85
C VAL A 96 26.26 -9.76 2.78
N PHE A 97 26.29 -11.07 3.01
CA PHE A 97 27.49 -11.89 2.89
C PHE A 97 28.00 -11.92 1.45
N LEU A 98 27.14 -12.18 0.46
CA LEU A 98 27.51 -12.17 -0.96
C LEU A 98 27.98 -10.80 -1.43
N CYS A 99 27.38 -9.71 -0.92
CA CYS A 99 27.81 -8.35 -1.19
C CYS A 99 29.21 -8.10 -0.59
N SER A 100 29.43 -8.49 0.66
CA SER A 100 30.72 -8.33 1.34
C SER A 100 31.83 -9.14 0.65
N TYR A 101 31.58 -10.41 0.30
CA TYR A 101 32.53 -11.25 -0.44
C TYR A 101 32.84 -10.74 -1.85
N ARG A 102 31.84 -10.19 -2.57
CA ARG A 102 32.11 -9.56 -3.88
C ARG A 102 32.99 -8.32 -3.76
N VAL A 103 32.79 -7.50 -2.73
CA VAL A 103 33.65 -6.34 -2.45
C VAL A 103 35.06 -6.80 -2.09
N THR A 104 35.23 -7.82 -1.22
CA THR A 104 36.58 -8.32 -0.86
C THR A 104 37.30 -8.99 -2.04
N LEU A 105 36.59 -9.73 -2.89
CA LEU A 105 37.18 -10.37 -4.09
C LEU A 105 37.58 -9.35 -5.17
N LEU A 106 36.90 -8.21 -5.26
CA LEU A 106 37.26 -7.12 -6.17
C LEU A 106 38.51 -6.40 -5.66
N GLU A 107 38.61 -6.10 -4.36
CA GLU A 107 39.81 -5.48 -3.75
C GLU A 107 41.06 -6.37 -3.89
N LEU A 108 40.94 -7.69 -3.69
CA LEU A 108 42.05 -8.64 -3.88
C LEU A 108 42.46 -8.87 -5.34
N LYS A 109 41.65 -8.45 -6.33
CA LYS A 109 41.99 -8.55 -7.77
C LYS A 109 42.63 -7.27 -8.32
N VAL A 110 42.62 -6.18 -7.55
CA VAL A 110 43.16 -4.87 -7.93
C VAL A 110 44.58 -4.65 -7.37
N GLN A 111 45.10 -5.59 -6.58
CA GLN A 111 46.50 -5.67 -6.14
C GLN A 111 47.27 -6.69 -6.98
#